data_AF-A0AAX2IFJ4-F1
#
_entry.id   AF-A0AAX2IFJ4-F1
#
_cell.length_a   1.000
_cell.length_b   1.000
_cell.length_c   1.000
_cell.angle_alpha   90.00
_cell.angle_beta   90.00
_cell.angle_gamma   90.00
#
_symmetry.space_group_name_H-M   'P 1'
#
loop_
_entity.id
_entity.type
_entity.pdbx_description
1 polymer ?
#
loop_
_entity_poly.entity_id
_entity_poly.type
_entity_poly.pdbx_seq_one_letter_code
_entity_poly.pdbx_strand_id
1 'polypeptide(L)'
;MCVFCFLSPMRTVDITKGAYQEKFLLKTGLFMFLFFSALSIVLDYFGFEDSSSRAVRFNDINIVKLLIAGVLIAPILEEITFRGMFTSKKYLKFISYGGMALFIIFQENYFLIPFLFVQIFLFEYKNRKHFLKISYFVNAFLFSMMHYQFSDLLSISSFPGILGTLGLALVFIWLVINFGIWASILLHFITNFSLIIIAIIGYENLDQKTWKVENNNFEMTIQRVSLFEQKEIVIFQDGSIDATNTSIAAINQSLCPDSELKDIYFGKFNIHIKRKANTQQKLDCTIFKQLLDKSNINEE
;
A
#
# COMPACT_ATOMS: atom_id res chain seq x y z
N MET A 1 34.62 7.19 -3.08
CA MET A 1 33.37 7.93 -2.81
C MET A 1 32.71 7.27 -1.60
N CYS A 2 32.80 7.89 -0.43
CA CYS A 2 32.57 7.21 0.85
C CYS A 2 31.09 7.34 1.28
N VAL A 3 30.37 6.21 1.33
CA VAL A 3 28.93 6.12 1.67
C VAL A 3 28.65 6.48 3.14
N PHE A 4 29.69 6.62 3.98
CA PHE A 4 29.57 6.87 5.42
C PHE A 4 29.78 8.34 5.86
N CYS A 5 30.00 9.28 4.94
CA CYS A 5 30.21 10.69 5.31
C CYS A 5 28.94 11.48 5.71
N PHE A 6 27.78 10.83 5.84
CA PHE A 6 26.52 11.49 6.27
C PHE A 6 26.21 11.42 7.77
N LEU A 7 27.07 10.81 8.59
CA LEU A 7 26.92 10.81 10.03
C LEU A 7 27.43 12.15 10.60
N SER A 8 26.52 13.12 10.66
CA SER A 8 26.65 14.28 11.55
C SER A 8 26.88 13.75 12.98
N PRO A 9 27.72 14.39 13.82
CA PRO A 9 27.96 13.92 15.17
C PRO A 9 26.63 13.87 15.93
N MET A 10 26.29 12.69 16.47
CA MET A 10 25.17 12.52 17.39
C MET A 10 25.42 13.45 18.59
N ARG A 11 24.71 14.58 18.62
CA ARG A 11 24.59 15.38 19.82
C ARG A 11 23.92 14.51 20.87
N THR A 12 24.64 14.17 21.93
CA THR A 12 24.07 13.61 23.15
C THR A 12 23.02 14.60 23.66
N VAL A 13 21.74 14.23 23.53
CA VAL A 13 20.62 15.02 24.02
C VAL A 13 20.62 14.88 25.54
N ASP A 14 20.94 15.97 26.23
CA ASP A 14 20.84 16.06 27.68
C ASP A 14 19.36 15.96 28.08
N ILE A 15 18.98 14.82 28.68
CA ILE A 15 17.59 14.47 29.01
C ILE A 15 17.20 15.19 30.30
N THR A 16 17.06 16.52 30.23
CA THR A 16 16.40 17.29 31.28
C THR A 16 14.93 17.52 30.92
N LYS A 17 14.06 17.41 31.93
CA LYS A 17 12.59 17.48 31.85
C LYS A 17 12.12 18.68 31.00
N GLY A 18 11.74 18.42 29.75
CA GLY A 18 11.31 19.44 28.79
C GLY A 18 11.74 19.21 27.33
N ALA A 19 12.60 18.23 27.08
CA ALA A 19 13.40 18.10 25.84
C ALA A 19 12.66 17.99 24.49
N TYR A 20 11.45 17.41 24.42
CA TYR A 20 10.79 17.13 23.13
C TYR A 20 9.78 18.19 22.69
N GLN A 21 9.91 18.66 21.46
CA GLN A 21 9.03 19.63 20.81
C GLN A 21 7.75 18.96 20.28
N GLU A 22 6.68 19.76 20.21
CA GLU A 22 5.39 19.40 19.58
C GLU A 22 4.82 18.04 20.01
N LYS A 23 4.89 17.73 21.31
CA LYS A 23 4.44 16.45 21.91
C LYS A 23 2.99 16.08 21.57
N PHE A 24 2.15 17.05 21.20
CA PHE A 24 0.78 16.78 20.78
C PHE A 24 0.73 15.94 19.50
N LEU A 25 1.70 16.09 18.58
CA LEU A 25 1.78 15.29 17.35
C LEU A 25 1.95 13.81 17.66
N LEU A 26 2.84 13.47 18.60
CA LEU A 26 3.04 12.09 19.03
C LEU A 26 1.79 11.52 19.71
N LYS A 27 1.19 12.28 20.64
CA LYS A 27 0.01 11.83 21.39
C LYS A 27 -1.19 11.60 20.46
N THR A 28 -1.52 12.58 19.63
CA THR A 28 -2.62 12.50 18.68
C THR A 28 -2.33 11.45 17.61
N GLY A 29 -1.11 11.41 17.08
CA GLY A 29 -0.70 10.45 16.06
C GLY A 29 -0.77 9.00 16.53
N LEU A 30 -0.22 8.69 17.71
CA LEU A 30 -0.31 7.35 18.29
C LEU A 30 -1.75 6.96 18.62
N PHE A 31 -2.53 7.87 19.20
CA PHE A 31 -3.95 7.60 19.49
C PHE A 31 -4.71 7.26 18.20
N MET A 32 -4.59 8.10 17.17
CA MET A 32 -5.26 7.86 15.89
C MET A 32 -4.79 6.56 15.24
N PHE A 33 -3.48 6.34 15.16
CA PHE A 33 -2.93 5.13 14.55
C PHE A 33 -3.44 3.87 15.25
N LEU A 34 -3.33 3.78 16.57
CA LEU A 34 -3.74 2.61 17.33
C LEU A 34 -5.25 2.42 17.32
N PHE A 35 -6.02 3.49 17.55
CA PHE A 35 -7.48 3.43 17.58
C PHE A 35 -8.07 3.00 16.22
N PHE A 36 -7.63 3.62 15.12
CA PHE A 36 -8.16 3.29 13.81
C PHE A 36 -7.64 1.98 13.25
N SER A 37 -6.43 1.54 13.63
CA SER A 37 -5.97 0.18 13.32
C SER A 37 -6.80 -0.88 14.07
N ALA A 38 -7.07 -0.66 15.36
CA ALA A 38 -7.94 -1.54 16.13
C ALA A 38 -9.37 -1.56 15.57
N LEU A 39 -9.91 -0.40 15.19
CA LEU A 39 -11.22 -0.32 14.53
C LEU A 39 -11.24 -1.08 13.22
N SER A 40 -10.17 -0.99 12.41
CA SER A 40 -10.06 -1.75 11.15
C SER A 40 -10.15 -3.26 11.40
N ILE A 41 -9.44 -3.77 12.41
CA ILE A 41 -9.48 -5.20 12.79
C ILE A 41 -10.89 -5.61 13.26
N VAL A 42 -11.56 -4.75 14.03
CA VAL A 42 -12.92 -5.02 14.49
C VAL A 42 -13.90 -5.06 13.32
N LEU A 43 -13.81 -4.11 12.38
CA LEU A 43 -14.68 -4.04 11.21
C LEU A 43 -14.48 -5.25 10.29
N ASP A 44 -13.23 -5.63 10.06
CA ASP A 44 -12.86 -6.84 9.32
C ASP A 44 -13.49 -8.10 9.91
N TYR A 45 -13.42 -8.27 11.24
CA TYR A 45 -14.08 -9.38 11.95
C TYR A 45 -15.61 -9.43 11.74
N PHE A 46 -16.26 -8.29 11.47
CA PHE A 46 -17.70 -8.20 11.19
C PHE A 46 -18.03 -8.24 9.68
N GLY A 47 -17.06 -8.52 8.81
CA GLY A 47 -17.24 -8.60 7.36
C GLY A 47 -17.32 -7.23 6.65
N PHE A 48 -16.83 -6.17 7.29
CA PHE A 48 -16.67 -4.85 6.68
C PHE A 48 -15.24 -4.70 6.16
N GLU A 49 -14.94 -5.37 5.05
CA GLU A 49 -13.62 -5.36 4.43
C GLU A 49 -13.26 -4.01 3.78
N ASP A 50 -11.96 -3.71 3.72
CA ASP A 50 -11.45 -2.52 3.04
C ASP A 50 -11.48 -2.72 1.52
N SER A 51 -12.49 -2.15 0.88
CA SER A 51 -12.69 -2.17 -0.58
C SER A 51 -11.93 -1.09 -1.33
N SER A 52 -10.98 -0.40 -0.68
CA SER A 52 -10.23 0.68 -1.31
C SER A 52 -9.28 0.20 -2.41
N SER A 53 -9.03 1.08 -3.38
CA SER A 53 -8.04 0.88 -4.43
C SER A 53 -6.63 0.52 -3.91
N ARG A 54 -6.31 0.89 -2.66
CA ARG A 54 -5.04 0.54 -2.00
C ARG A 54 -4.86 -0.96 -1.83
N ALA A 55 -5.93 -1.68 -1.50
CA ALA A 55 -5.88 -3.11 -1.21
C ALA A 55 -5.72 -3.95 -2.50
N VAL A 56 -6.35 -3.51 -3.60
CA VAL A 56 -6.28 -4.16 -4.93
C VAL A 56 -4.87 -4.12 -5.54
N ARG A 57 -4.02 -3.17 -5.14
CA ARG A 57 -2.62 -3.06 -5.60
C ARG A 57 -1.75 -4.27 -5.26
N PHE A 58 -2.21 -5.13 -4.36
CA PHE A 58 -1.50 -6.37 -4.02
C PHE A 58 -1.89 -7.57 -4.91
N ASN A 59 -2.62 -7.39 -6.01
CA ASN A 59 -2.96 -8.50 -6.92
C ASN A 59 -1.81 -8.94 -7.84
N ASP A 60 -0.83 -8.08 -8.09
CA ASP A 60 0.34 -8.38 -8.95
C ASP A 60 1.62 -8.49 -8.10
N ILE A 61 1.84 -9.66 -7.50
CA ILE A 61 2.88 -9.85 -6.49
C ILE A 61 4.12 -10.52 -7.07
N ASN A 62 5.18 -9.73 -7.19
CA ASN A 62 6.53 -10.23 -7.09
C ASN A 62 7.11 -9.83 -5.73
N ILE A 63 7.27 -10.77 -4.79
CA ILE A 63 7.71 -10.44 -3.42
C ILE A 63 9.03 -9.66 -3.43
N VAL A 64 9.98 -10.05 -4.27
CA VAL A 64 11.29 -9.40 -4.31
C VAL A 64 11.13 -7.93 -4.71
N LYS A 65 10.31 -7.65 -5.73
CA LYS A 65 9.97 -6.27 -6.11
C LYS A 65 9.21 -5.56 -4.99
N LEU A 66 8.26 -6.22 -4.33
CA LEU A 66 7.47 -5.64 -3.24
C LEU A 66 8.34 -5.25 -2.05
N LEU A 67 9.28 -6.11 -1.64
CA LEU A 67 10.21 -5.83 -0.54
C LEU A 67 11.18 -4.70 -0.91
N ILE A 68 11.80 -4.75 -2.09
CA ILE A 68 12.75 -3.71 -2.49
C ILE A 68 12.04 -2.37 -2.69
N ALA A 69 10.95 -2.34 -3.45
CA ALA A 69 10.26 -1.09 -3.75
C ALA A 69 9.46 -0.58 -2.54
N GLY A 70 8.61 -1.40 -1.93
CA GLY A 70 7.67 -0.99 -0.88
C GLY A 70 8.28 -0.84 0.50
N VAL A 71 9.37 -1.56 0.81
CA VAL A 71 10.00 -1.49 2.13
C VAL A 71 11.26 -0.62 2.11
N LEU A 72 12.11 -0.71 1.09
CA LEU A 72 13.38 0.04 1.07
C LEU A 72 13.26 1.39 0.37
N ILE A 73 12.76 1.41 -0.87
CA ILE A 73 12.82 2.61 -1.72
C ILE A 73 11.69 3.59 -1.38
N ALA A 74 10.45 3.11 -1.30
CA ALA A 74 9.27 3.95 -1.11
C ALA A 74 9.35 4.77 0.20
N PRO A 75 9.68 4.20 1.37
CA PRO A 75 9.80 5.00 2.60
C PRO A 75 10.82 6.13 2.50
N ILE A 76 11.95 5.93 1.82
CA ILE A 76 12.95 6.99 1.64
C ILE A 76 12.37 8.12 0.78
N LEU A 77 11.77 7.79 -0.37
CA LEU A 77 11.18 8.76 -1.28
C LEU A 77 10.03 9.51 -0.64
N GLU A 78 9.14 8.80 0.04
CA GLU A 78 7.98 9.36 0.73
C GLU A 78 8.39 10.27 1.89
N GLU A 79 9.35 9.88 2.73
CA GLU A 79 9.81 10.74 3.82
C GLU A 79 10.54 11.99 3.31
N ILE A 80 11.36 11.87 2.27
CA ILE A 80 11.99 13.05 1.65
C ILE A 80 10.92 13.97 1.06
N THR A 81 9.92 13.40 0.38
CA THR A 81 8.86 14.16 -0.28
C THR A 81 7.94 14.85 0.71
N PHE A 82 7.39 14.12 1.67
CA PHE A 82 6.39 14.69 2.58
C PHE A 82 7.03 15.41 3.77
N ARG A 83 8.17 14.94 4.29
CA ARG A 83 8.75 15.48 5.54
C ARG A 83 10.00 16.32 5.33
N GLY A 84 10.60 16.29 4.13
CA GLY A 84 11.81 17.07 3.81
C GLY A 84 11.70 18.55 4.16
N MET A 85 10.54 19.16 3.95
CA MET A 85 10.26 20.55 4.30
C MET A 85 10.38 20.86 5.80
N PHE A 86 10.12 19.91 6.69
CA PHE A 86 10.25 20.10 8.15
C PHE A 86 11.68 19.97 8.66
N THR A 87 12.63 19.64 7.79
CA THR A 87 14.05 19.63 8.15
C THR A 87 14.63 21.06 8.15
N SER A 88 15.82 21.22 8.72
CA SER A 88 16.56 22.50 8.66
C SER A 88 17.13 22.83 7.28
N LYS A 89 17.09 21.88 6.32
CA LYS A 89 17.79 22.00 5.03
C LYS A 89 16.88 22.63 3.97
N LYS A 90 17.25 23.82 3.49
CA LYS A 90 16.44 24.60 2.52
C LYS A 90 16.17 23.86 1.21
N TYR A 91 17.11 23.05 0.71
CA TYR A 91 16.91 22.29 -0.53
C TYR A 91 15.84 21.19 -0.38
N LEU A 92 15.72 20.57 0.79
CA LEU A 92 14.70 19.56 1.06
C LEU A 92 13.28 20.14 1.02
N LYS A 93 13.11 21.43 1.33
CA LYS A 93 11.82 22.13 1.16
C LYS A 93 11.36 22.11 -0.30
N PHE A 94 12.24 22.47 -1.23
CA PHE A 94 11.90 22.50 -2.66
C PHE A 94 11.70 21.09 -3.23
N ILE A 95 12.51 20.12 -2.77
CA ILE A 95 12.30 18.71 -3.11
C ILE A 95 10.93 18.24 -2.61
N SER A 96 10.50 18.64 -1.41
CA SER A 96 9.17 18.29 -0.91
C SER A 96 8.04 18.85 -1.77
N TYR A 97 8.13 20.13 -2.18
CA TYR A 97 7.11 20.74 -3.03
C TYR A 97 7.01 20.05 -4.39
N GLY A 98 8.15 19.86 -5.07
CA GLY A 98 8.19 19.18 -6.35
C GLY A 98 7.78 17.72 -6.23
N GLY A 99 8.27 17.02 -5.21
CA GLY A 99 7.93 15.62 -4.93
C GLY A 99 6.43 15.43 -4.72
N MET A 100 5.80 16.25 -3.87
CA MET A 100 4.35 16.12 -3.63
C MET A 100 3.56 16.38 -4.92
N ALA A 101 3.96 17.36 -5.74
CA ALA A 101 3.33 17.60 -7.03
C ALA A 101 3.48 16.40 -7.99
N LEU A 102 4.68 15.82 -8.07
CA LEU A 102 4.93 14.63 -8.89
C LEU A 102 4.12 13.42 -8.41
N PHE A 103 4.06 13.17 -7.10
CA PHE A 103 3.23 12.09 -6.55
C PHE A 103 1.75 12.29 -6.90
N ILE A 104 1.22 13.51 -6.77
CA ILE A 104 -0.17 13.82 -7.14
C ILE A 104 -0.44 13.51 -8.61
N ILE A 105 0.47 13.89 -9.51
CA ILE A 105 0.31 13.69 -10.96
C ILE A 105 0.44 12.20 -11.32
N PHE A 106 1.49 11.52 -10.85
CA PHE A 106 1.75 10.13 -11.21
C PHE A 106 0.76 9.14 -10.60
N GLN A 107 0.16 9.47 -9.46
CA GLN A 107 -0.89 8.66 -8.83
C GLN A 107 -2.30 9.09 -9.25
N GLU A 108 -2.42 10.06 -10.17
CA GLU A 108 -3.69 10.59 -10.67
C GLU A 108 -4.64 11.16 -9.58
N ASN A 109 -4.08 11.54 -8.43
CA ASN A 109 -4.82 12.04 -7.27
C ASN A 109 -5.05 13.56 -7.35
N TYR A 110 -5.57 14.05 -8.49
CA TYR A 110 -5.69 15.48 -8.79
C TYR A 110 -6.54 16.27 -7.78
N PHE A 111 -7.45 15.61 -7.06
CA PHE A 111 -8.24 16.23 -5.99
C PHE A 111 -7.38 16.76 -4.82
N LEU A 112 -6.10 16.36 -4.73
CA LEU A 112 -5.14 16.84 -3.73
C LEU A 112 -4.41 18.13 -4.11
N ILE A 113 -4.53 18.61 -5.36
CA ILE A 113 -3.86 19.84 -5.81
C ILE A 113 -4.21 21.06 -4.93
N PRO A 114 -5.47 21.33 -4.55
CA PRO A 114 -5.79 22.44 -3.64
C PRO A 114 -5.07 22.33 -2.30
N PHE A 115 -4.97 21.12 -1.74
CA PHE A 115 -4.29 20.88 -0.47
C PHE A 115 -2.78 21.07 -0.58
N LEU A 116 -2.16 20.76 -1.72
CA LEU A 116 -0.77 21.09 -1.99
C LEU A 116 -0.52 22.61 -1.95
N PHE A 117 -1.39 23.41 -2.57
CA PHE A 117 -1.26 24.87 -2.52
C PHE A 117 -1.44 25.40 -1.09
N VAL A 118 -2.42 24.88 -0.35
CA VAL A 118 -2.61 25.21 1.07
C VAL A 118 -1.37 24.84 1.88
N GLN A 119 -0.78 23.68 1.63
CA GLN A 119 0.43 23.22 2.31
C GLN A 119 1.63 24.14 2.07
N ILE A 120 1.87 24.52 0.81
CA ILE A 120 2.92 25.46 0.43
C ILE A 120 2.69 26.80 1.12
N PHE A 121 1.48 27.34 1.02
CA PHE A 121 1.10 28.60 1.66
C PHE A 121 1.36 28.57 3.17
N LEU A 122 0.80 27.60 3.88
CA LEU A 122 0.95 27.49 5.34
C LEU A 122 2.43 27.42 5.76
N PHE A 123 3.25 26.71 4.99
CA PHE A 123 4.65 26.55 5.33
C PHE A 123 5.52 27.76 5.02
N GLU A 124 5.25 28.50 3.94
CA GLU A 124 5.96 29.75 3.67
C GLU A 124 5.65 30.83 4.72
N TYR A 125 4.46 30.79 5.32
CA TYR A 125 4.06 31.67 6.42
C TYR A 125 4.27 31.06 7.83
N LYS A 126 5.08 29.99 7.97
CA LYS A 126 5.30 29.25 9.23
C LYS A 126 5.80 30.06 10.43
N ASN A 127 6.33 31.26 10.20
CA ASN A 127 6.76 32.17 11.28
C ASN A 127 5.62 32.47 12.26
N ARG A 128 4.36 32.36 11.80
CA ARG A 128 3.20 32.32 12.67
C ARG A 128 3.02 30.88 13.19
N LYS A 129 3.23 30.67 14.50
CA LYS A 129 3.13 29.34 15.14
C LYS A 129 1.84 28.58 14.79
N HIS A 130 0.72 29.28 14.61
CA HIS A 130 -0.54 28.66 14.21
C HIS A 130 -0.48 28.03 12.80
N PHE A 131 0.11 28.71 11.83
CA PHE A 131 0.25 28.18 10.46
C PHE A 131 1.19 26.99 10.40
N LEU A 132 2.29 26.99 11.16
CA LEU A 132 3.17 25.84 11.27
C LEU A 132 2.42 24.61 11.81
N LYS A 133 1.59 24.78 12.85
CA LYS A 133 0.79 23.69 13.42
C LYS A 133 -0.21 23.14 12.41
N ILE A 134 -0.94 24.00 11.70
CA ILE A 134 -1.88 23.56 10.65
C ILE A 134 -1.13 22.83 9.53
N SER A 135 0.05 23.33 9.14
CA SER A 135 0.90 22.68 8.13
C SER A 135 1.30 21.25 8.51
N TYR A 136 1.40 20.90 9.80
CA TYR A 136 1.66 19.50 10.17
C TYR A 136 0.48 18.60 9.82
N PHE A 137 -0.74 19.05 10.12
CA PHE A 137 -1.96 18.29 9.84
C PHE A 137 -2.26 18.22 8.33
N VAL A 138 -2.08 19.32 7.59
CA VAL A 138 -2.29 19.32 6.14
C VAL A 138 -1.28 18.42 5.44
N ASN A 139 -0.02 18.39 5.88
CA ASN A 139 0.97 17.44 5.36
C ASN A 139 0.61 15.98 5.68
N ALA A 140 0.21 15.69 6.92
CA ALA A 140 -0.22 14.35 7.30
C ALA A 140 -1.46 13.89 6.53
N PHE A 141 -2.39 14.81 6.28
CA PHE A 141 -3.56 14.58 5.43
C PHE A 141 -3.15 14.29 3.99
N LEU A 142 -2.32 15.14 3.37
CA LEU A 142 -1.80 14.91 2.02
C LEU A 142 -1.12 13.55 1.88
N PHE A 143 -0.29 13.17 2.85
CA PHE A 143 0.37 11.87 2.86
C PHE A 143 -0.63 10.72 2.93
N SER A 144 -1.59 10.79 3.85
CA SER A 144 -2.61 9.75 3.99
C SER A 144 -3.44 9.60 2.73
N MET A 145 -4.00 10.70 2.23
CA MET A 145 -4.88 10.70 1.07
C MET A 145 -4.17 10.33 -0.24
N MET A 146 -2.83 10.45 -0.31
CA MET A 146 -2.06 10.00 -1.47
C MET A 146 -2.21 8.49 -1.76
N HIS A 147 -2.60 7.71 -0.75
CA HIS A 147 -2.76 6.27 -0.85
C HIS A 147 -4.15 5.85 -1.32
N TYR A 148 -5.07 6.80 -1.55
CA TYR A 148 -6.48 6.53 -1.83
C TYR A 148 -6.94 7.33 -3.05
N GLN A 149 -7.78 6.71 -3.86
CA GLN A 149 -8.50 7.39 -4.94
C GLN A 149 -9.70 8.15 -4.39
N PHE A 150 -10.23 9.08 -5.18
CA PHE A 150 -11.41 9.84 -4.78
C PHE A 150 -12.65 8.96 -4.54
N SER A 151 -12.81 7.88 -5.32
CA SER A 151 -13.88 6.90 -5.14
C SER A 151 -13.83 6.20 -3.79
N ASP A 152 -12.64 5.97 -3.23
CA ASP A 152 -12.47 5.32 -1.92
C ASP A 152 -13.08 6.15 -0.80
N LEU A 153 -13.19 7.47 -0.97
CA LEU A 153 -13.78 8.39 0.01
C LEU A 153 -15.31 8.27 0.11
N LEU A 154 -15.93 7.58 -0.84
CA LEU A 154 -17.36 7.27 -0.81
C LEU A 154 -17.64 6.01 0.02
N SER A 155 -16.60 5.21 0.32
CA SER A 155 -16.72 4.02 1.15
C SER A 155 -16.34 4.32 2.60
N ILE A 156 -17.26 4.03 3.53
CA ILE A 156 -16.98 4.22 4.96
C ILE A 156 -15.91 3.24 5.49
N SER A 157 -15.74 2.08 4.85
CA SER A 157 -14.76 1.08 5.26
C SER A 157 -13.31 1.51 5.02
N SER A 158 -13.07 2.51 4.16
CA SER A 158 -11.72 3.03 3.88
C SER A 158 -11.23 4.06 4.92
N PHE A 159 -12.14 4.68 5.68
CA PHE A 159 -11.80 5.73 6.65
C PHE A 159 -10.87 5.28 7.80
N PRO A 160 -11.03 4.08 8.39
CA PRO A 160 -10.06 3.56 9.36
C PRO A 160 -8.63 3.56 8.82
N GLY A 161 -8.41 3.07 7.59
CA GLY A 161 -7.10 3.07 6.94
C GLY A 161 -6.55 4.48 6.71
N ILE A 162 -7.40 5.40 6.22
CA ILE A 162 -7.04 6.81 6.02
C ILE A 162 -6.63 7.47 7.35
N LEU A 163 -7.43 7.32 8.39
CA LEU A 163 -7.19 7.99 9.68
C LEU A 163 -6.03 7.34 10.45
N GLY A 164 -5.83 6.03 10.32
CA GLY A 164 -4.65 5.34 10.81
C GLY A 164 -3.36 5.83 10.14
N THR A 165 -3.36 5.94 8.82
CA THR A 165 -2.23 6.45 8.02
C THR A 165 -1.92 7.92 8.35
N LEU A 166 -2.96 8.73 8.57
CA LEU A 166 -2.82 10.12 9.03
C LEU A 166 -2.19 10.17 10.43
N GLY A 167 -2.63 9.31 11.35
CA GLY A 167 -2.05 9.19 12.69
C GLY A 167 -0.55 8.88 12.64
N LEU A 168 -0.16 7.89 11.85
CA LEU A 168 1.24 7.51 11.66
C LEU A 168 2.05 8.66 11.04
N ALA A 169 1.47 9.39 10.09
CA ALA A 169 2.09 10.56 9.48
C ALA A 169 2.40 11.68 10.48
N LEU A 170 1.56 11.89 11.50
CA LEU A 170 1.84 12.85 12.57
C LEU A 170 3.01 12.39 13.45
N VAL A 171 3.13 11.09 13.71
CA VAL A 171 4.28 10.50 14.43
C VAL A 171 5.58 10.72 13.62
N PHE A 172 5.55 10.50 12.32
CA PHE A 172 6.68 10.77 11.42
C PHE A 172 7.12 12.23 11.45
N ILE A 173 6.19 13.18 11.39
CA ILE A 173 6.51 14.61 11.52
C ILE A 173 7.15 14.90 12.89
N TRP A 174 6.61 14.33 13.98
CA TRP A 174 7.19 14.47 15.32
C TRP A 174 8.64 13.93 15.38
N LEU A 175 8.91 12.80 14.73
CA LEU A 175 10.27 12.24 14.64
C LEU A 175 11.21 13.17 13.89
N VAL A 176 10.79 13.74 12.75
CA VAL A 176 11.64 14.66 11.98
C VAL A 176 11.99 15.89 12.80
N ILE A 177 11.04 16.45 13.55
CA ILE A 177 11.26 17.63 14.40
C ILE A 177 12.28 17.34 15.52
N ASN A 178 12.23 16.15 16.13
CA ASN A 178 12.99 15.85 17.34
C ASN A 178 14.30 15.09 17.09
N PHE A 179 14.36 14.26 16.05
CA PHE A 179 15.47 13.34 15.76
C PHE A 179 15.99 13.44 14.32
N GLY A 180 15.33 14.22 13.47
CA GLY A 180 15.68 14.36 12.06
C GLY A 180 15.05 13.30 11.16
N ILE A 181 15.22 13.48 9.85
CA ILE A 181 14.52 12.68 8.83
C ILE A 181 14.86 11.19 8.87
N TRP A 182 16.08 10.83 9.28
CA TRP A 182 16.51 9.44 9.38
C TRP A 182 15.69 8.61 10.34
N ALA A 183 15.26 9.19 11.48
CA ALA A 183 14.42 8.49 12.44
C ALA A 183 13.03 8.18 11.86
N SER A 184 12.49 9.11 11.07
CA SER A 184 11.22 8.92 10.37
C SER A 184 11.33 7.84 9.30
N ILE A 185 12.39 7.87 8.49
CA ILE A 185 12.69 6.82 7.49
C ILE A 185 12.79 5.44 8.14
N LEU A 186 13.51 5.34 9.26
CA LEU A 186 13.67 4.07 9.97
C LEU A 186 12.34 3.54 10.50
N LEU A 187 11.52 4.38 11.15
CA LEU A 187 10.21 3.93 11.63
C LEU A 187 9.30 3.54 10.46
N HIS A 188 9.32 4.31 9.37
CA HIS A 188 8.52 4.01 8.17
C HIS A 188 8.95 2.68 7.54
N PHE A 189 10.25 2.42 7.40
CA PHE A 189 10.78 1.10 7.01
C PHE A 189 10.24 -0.01 7.91
N ILE A 190 10.32 0.15 9.23
CA ILE A 190 9.85 -0.86 10.19
C ILE A 190 8.35 -1.10 10.03
N THR A 191 7.55 -0.03 9.89
CA THR A 191 6.10 -0.16 9.73
C THR A 191 5.72 -0.85 8.43
N ASN A 192 6.28 -0.45 7.29
CA ASN A 192 6.02 -1.11 6.01
C ASN A 192 6.49 -2.56 6.01
N PHE A 193 7.69 -2.83 6.55
CA PHE A 193 8.20 -4.19 6.69
C PHE A 193 7.25 -5.05 7.53
N SER A 194 6.78 -4.53 8.66
CA SER A 194 5.86 -5.25 9.57
C SER A 194 4.54 -5.58 8.87
N LEU A 195 3.95 -4.62 8.14
CA LEU A 195 2.71 -4.86 7.41
C LEU A 195 2.88 -5.92 6.31
N ILE A 196 3.94 -5.80 5.50
CA ILE A 196 4.21 -6.74 4.40
C ILE A 196 4.55 -8.14 4.92
N ILE A 197 5.34 -8.25 6.00
CA ILE A 197 5.72 -9.57 6.53
C ILE A 197 4.53 -10.27 7.19
N ILE A 198 3.62 -9.54 7.84
CA ILE A 198 2.38 -10.11 8.37
C ILE A 198 1.53 -10.69 7.24
N ALA A 199 1.38 -9.96 6.12
CA ALA A 199 0.64 -10.46 4.95
C ALA A 199 1.29 -11.71 4.34
N ILE A 200 2.62 -11.72 4.19
CA ILE A 200 3.37 -12.88 3.69
C ILE A 200 3.19 -14.08 4.62
N ILE A 201 3.37 -13.91 5.94
CA ILE A 201 3.22 -15.00 6.91
C ILE A 201 1.78 -15.52 6.93
N GLY A 202 0.79 -14.62 6.85
CA GLY A 202 -0.62 -15.01 6.76
C GLY A 202 -0.86 -15.93 5.57
N TYR A 203 -0.39 -15.51 4.39
CA TYR A 203 -0.54 -16.28 3.16
C TYR A 203 0.23 -17.61 3.16
N GLU A 204 1.48 -17.63 3.61
CA GLU A 204 2.30 -18.86 3.62
C GLU A 204 1.77 -19.92 4.61
N ASN A 205 0.95 -19.52 5.58
CA ASN A 205 0.31 -20.44 6.52
C ASN A 205 -1.05 -20.97 6.03
N LEU A 206 -1.57 -20.47 4.89
CA LEU A 206 -2.81 -20.99 4.32
C LEU A 206 -2.60 -22.40 3.74
N ASP A 207 -3.67 -23.20 3.75
CA ASP A 207 -3.62 -24.56 3.25
C ASP A 207 -3.42 -24.59 1.72
N GLN A 208 -2.44 -25.37 1.26
CA GLN A 208 -2.10 -25.53 -0.17
C GLN A 208 -2.95 -26.62 -0.84
N LYS A 209 -4.14 -26.88 -0.31
CA LYS A 209 -5.08 -27.83 -0.90
C LYS A 209 -5.45 -27.41 -2.31
N THR A 210 -5.60 -28.41 -3.15
CA THR A 210 -6.15 -28.25 -4.48
C THR A 210 -7.68 -28.31 -4.39
N TRP A 211 -8.36 -27.35 -4.98
CA TRP A 211 -9.82 -27.37 -5.10
C TRP A 211 -10.26 -27.15 -6.54
N LYS A 212 -11.52 -27.47 -6.80
CA LYS A 212 -12.08 -27.52 -8.14
C LYS A 212 -13.40 -26.77 -8.18
N VAL A 213 -13.58 -25.98 -9.22
CA VAL A 213 -14.83 -25.34 -9.57
C VAL A 213 -15.18 -25.58 -11.02
N GLU A 214 -16.46 -25.52 -11.32
CA GLU A 214 -16.93 -25.82 -12.66
C GLU A 214 -18.16 -25.01 -13.08
N ASN A 215 -18.29 -24.87 -14.40
CA ASN A 215 -19.53 -24.47 -15.05
C ASN A 215 -19.94 -25.54 -16.07
N ASN A 216 -20.90 -25.22 -16.92
CA ASN A 216 -21.44 -26.17 -17.90
C ASN A 216 -20.39 -26.60 -18.95
N ASN A 217 -19.37 -25.78 -19.18
CA ASN A 217 -18.45 -25.90 -20.32
C ASN A 217 -17.00 -26.15 -19.91
N PHE A 218 -16.61 -25.75 -18.70
CA PHE A 218 -15.23 -25.75 -18.23
C PHE A 218 -15.14 -26.22 -16.79
N GLU A 219 -13.97 -26.77 -16.48
CA GLU A 219 -13.51 -27.16 -15.16
C GLU A 219 -12.24 -26.40 -14.86
N MET A 220 -12.15 -25.81 -13.68
CA MET A 220 -10.98 -25.10 -13.19
C MET A 220 -10.51 -25.75 -11.89
N THR A 221 -9.25 -26.14 -11.87
CA THR A 221 -8.54 -26.61 -10.68
C THR A 221 -7.59 -25.52 -10.21
N ILE A 222 -7.62 -25.21 -8.92
CA ILE A 222 -6.81 -24.15 -8.30
C ILE A 222 -6.03 -24.77 -7.15
N GLN A 223 -4.78 -24.35 -7.01
CA GLN A 223 -3.95 -24.66 -5.86
C GLN A 223 -3.12 -23.44 -5.48
N ARG A 224 -3.09 -23.09 -4.19
CA ARG A 224 -2.19 -22.06 -3.67
C ARG A 224 -0.74 -22.54 -3.72
N VAL A 225 0.16 -21.63 -4.02
CA VAL A 225 1.60 -21.89 -4.11
C VAL A 225 2.33 -20.86 -3.26
N SER A 226 3.42 -21.28 -2.60
CA SER A 226 4.28 -20.34 -1.88
C SER A 226 4.67 -19.16 -2.77
N LEU A 227 4.58 -17.96 -2.22
CA LEU A 227 4.95 -16.74 -2.94
C LEU A 227 6.43 -16.75 -3.36
N PHE A 228 7.27 -17.52 -2.66
CA PHE A 228 8.71 -17.63 -2.91
C PHE A 228 9.06 -18.50 -4.11
N GLU A 229 8.12 -19.24 -4.68
CA GLU A 229 8.33 -19.99 -5.90
C GLU A 229 8.56 -19.04 -7.08
N GLN A 230 9.57 -19.31 -7.91
CA GLN A 230 10.04 -18.35 -8.93
C GLN A 230 9.72 -18.75 -10.38
N LYS A 231 9.42 -20.02 -10.63
CA LYS A 231 9.22 -20.50 -12.01
C LYS A 231 7.77 -20.30 -12.43
N GLU A 232 7.49 -19.15 -13.03
CA GLU A 232 6.20 -18.84 -13.62
C GLU A 232 6.10 -19.45 -15.02
N ILE A 233 5.02 -20.18 -15.29
CA ILE A 233 4.74 -20.76 -16.61
C ILE A 233 3.25 -20.56 -16.89
N VAL A 234 2.91 -19.95 -18.02
CA VAL A 234 1.54 -19.91 -18.51
C VAL A 234 1.51 -20.48 -19.91
N ILE A 235 0.81 -21.60 -20.09
CA ILE A 235 0.67 -22.30 -21.37
C ILE A 235 -0.80 -22.24 -21.77
N PHE A 236 -1.04 -21.62 -22.93
CA PHE A 236 -2.33 -21.64 -23.59
C PHE A 236 -2.34 -22.77 -24.62
N GLN A 237 -3.29 -23.68 -24.50
CA GLN A 237 -3.57 -24.72 -25.49
C GLN A 237 -5.02 -24.58 -25.93
N ASP A 238 -5.38 -25.17 -27.08
CA ASP A 238 -6.73 -25.03 -27.64
C ASP A 238 -7.82 -25.52 -26.68
N GLY A 239 -8.43 -24.58 -25.94
CA GLY A 239 -9.46 -24.84 -24.95
C GLY A 239 -8.94 -25.25 -23.56
N SER A 240 -7.67 -25.01 -23.25
CA SER A 240 -7.14 -25.14 -21.88
C SER A 240 -6.09 -24.10 -21.53
N ILE A 241 -5.97 -23.83 -20.23
CA ILE A 241 -4.93 -22.98 -19.66
C ILE A 241 -4.26 -23.78 -18.57
N ASP A 242 -2.93 -23.88 -18.67
CA ASP A 242 -2.09 -24.38 -17.60
C ASP A 242 -1.20 -23.24 -17.12
N ALA A 243 -1.56 -22.68 -15.97
CA ALA A 243 -0.84 -21.60 -15.33
C ALA A 243 -0.21 -22.14 -14.05
N THR A 244 1.11 -22.01 -13.91
CA THR A 244 1.88 -22.52 -12.77
C THR A 244 2.57 -21.35 -12.10
N ASN A 245 2.38 -21.24 -10.79
CA ASN A 245 3.04 -20.26 -9.93
C ASN A 245 2.89 -18.81 -10.46
N THR A 246 1.66 -18.44 -10.79
CA THR A 246 1.33 -17.11 -11.35
C THR A 246 0.26 -16.41 -10.50
N SER A 247 0.15 -15.09 -10.64
CA SER A 247 -0.93 -14.32 -10.01
C SER A 247 -2.21 -14.37 -10.86
N ILE A 248 -3.37 -14.18 -10.24
CA ILE A 248 -4.63 -14.03 -10.99
C ILE A 248 -4.56 -12.81 -11.91
N ALA A 249 -3.84 -11.75 -11.51
CA ALA A 249 -3.61 -10.57 -12.33
C ALA A 249 -2.93 -10.90 -13.66
N ALA A 250 -1.89 -11.74 -13.66
CA ALA A 250 -1.18 -12.11 -14.87
C ALA A 250 -2.04 -12.98 -15.82
N ILE A 251 -2.84 -13.90 -15.27
CA ILE A 251 -3.81 -14.70 -16.05
C ILE A 251 -4.89 -13.78 -16.64
N ASN A 252 -5.44 -12.87 -15.83
CA ASN A 252 -6.45 -11.92 -16.26
C ASN A 252 -5.92 -10.98 -17.34
N GLN A 253 -4.70 -10.46 -17.23
CA GLN A 253 -4.10 -9.62 -18.27
C GLN A 253 -3.94 -10.37 -19.60
N SER A 254 -3.71 -11.69 -19.55
CA SER A 254 -3.56 -12.52 -20.73
C SER A 254 -4.91 -12.87 -21.41
N LEU A 255 -5.98 -13.09 -20.63
CA LEU A 255 -7.31 -13.47 -21.14
C LEU A 255 -8.28 -12.30 -21.34
N CYS A 256 -8.10 -11.26 -20.56
CA CYS A 256 -8.96 -10.09 -20.45
C CYS A 256 -8.09 -8.81 -20.46
N PRO A 257 -7.35 -8.53 -21.54
CA PRO A 257 -6.37 -7.44 -21.59
C PRO A 257 -6.98 -6.06 -21.29
N ASP A 258 -8.26 -5.86 -21.63
CA ASP A 258 -8.98 -4.60 -21.44
C ASP A 258 -9.77 -4.54 -20.11
N SER A 259 -9.55 -5.48 -19.19
CA SER A 259 -10.36 -5.57 -17.97
C SER A 259 -9.51 -5.66 -16.71
N GLU A 260 -9.84 -4.84 -15.72
CA GLU A 260 -9.23 -4.88 -14.39
C GLU A 260 -9.95 -5.86 -13.46
N LEU A 261 -9.20 -6.45 -12.53
CA LEU A 261 -9.75 -7.24 -11.43
C LEU A 261 -10.41 -6.29 -10.43
N LYS A 262 -11.63 -6.63 -10.02
CA LYS A 262 -12.40 -5.85 -9.05
C LYS A 262 -12.11 -6.26 -7.61
N ASP A 263 -11.80 -7.54 -7.41
CA ASP A 263 -11.55 -8.13 -6.10
C ASP A 263 -10.05 -8.36 -5.86
N ILE A 264 -9.70 -8.64 -4.60
CA ILE A 264 -8.33 -8.92 -4.20
C ILE A 264 -8.06 -10.42 -4.39
N TYR A 265 -7.01 -10.73 -5.14
CA TYR A 265 -6.51 -12.07 -5.38
C TYR A 265 -5.02 -12.11 -4.98
N PHE A 266 -4.77 -11.92 -3.69
CA PHE A 266 -3.42 -11.93 -3.13
C PHE A 266 -2.86 -13.35 -3.22
N GLY A 267 -1.75 -13.54 -3.95
CA GLY A 267 -1.08 -14.83 -3.97
C GLY A 267 -0.48 -15.24 -5.29
N LYS A 268 0.04 -16.48 -5.28
CA LYS A 268 0.39 -17.24 -6.48
C LYS A 268 -0.36 -18.56 -6.51
N PHE A 269 -0.77 -18.95 -7.71
CA PHE A 269 -1.64 -20.09 -7.90
C PHE A 269 -1.13 -20.97 -9.04
N ASN A 270 -1.35 -22.28 -8.89
CA ASN A 270 -1.43 -23.19 -10.01
C ASN A 270 -2.90 -23.25 -10.43
N ILE A 271 -3.19 -22.88 -11.68
CA ILE A 271 -4.54 -22.87 -12.25
C ILE A 271 -4.54 -23.71 -13.52
N HIS A 272 -5.40 -24.70 -13.54
CA HIS A 272 -5.63 -25.57 -14.68
C HIS A 272 -7.09 -25.44 -15.11
N ILE A 273 -7.33 -24.83 -16.27
CA ILE A 273 -8.67 -24.71 -16.86
C ILE A 273 -8.75 -25.68 -18.03
N LYS A 274 -9.72 -26.59 -18.00
CA LYS A 274 -9.95 -27.57 -19.04
C LYS A 274 -11.38 -27.51 -19.54
N ARG A 275 -11.52 -27.43 -20.87
CA ARG A 275 -12.81 -27.59 -21.56
C ARG A 275 -13.38 -28.99 -21.36
N LYS A 276 -14.67 -29.07 -21.02
CA LYS A 276 -15.42 -30.34 -20.93
C LYS A 276 -15.66 -30.91 -22.33
N ALA A 277 -15.68 -32.24 -22.45
CA ALA A 277 -15.75 -32.93 -23.75
C ALA A 277 -17.00 -32.59 -24.59
N ASN A 278 -18.06 -32.10 -23.95
CA ASN A 278 -19.38 -31.90 -24.58
C ASN A 278 -19.58 -30.50 -25.17
N THR A 279 -18.54 -29.65 -25.19
CA THR A 279 -18.66 -28.27 -25.67
C THR A 279 -17.55 -27.90 -26.65
N GLN A 280 -17.89 -27.08 -27.63
CA GLN A 280 -16.94 -26.48 -28.58
C GLN A 280 -16.64 -25.00 -28.23
N GLN A 281 -17.22 -24.48 -27.14
CA GLN A 281 -17.02 -23.10 -26.73
C GLN A 281 -15.54 -22.85 -26.41
N LYS A 282 -15.01 -21.72 -26.90
CA LYS A 282 -13.66 -21.27 -26.56
C LYS A 282 -13.67 -20.61 -25.19
N LEU A 283 -12.57 -20.77 -24.45
CA LEU A 283 -12.39 -20.06 -23.21
C LEU A 283 -12.20 -18.57 -23.53
N ASP A 284 -13.04 -17.74 -22.92
CA ASP A 284 -13.01 -16.30 -23.08
C ASP A 284 -13.03 -15.61 -21.70
N CYS A 285 -12.92 -14.29 -21.72
CA CYS A 285 -12.90 -13.47 -20.52
C CYS A 285 -14.15 -13.66 -19.64
N THR A 286 -15.33 -13.81 -20.25
CA THR A 286 -16.59 -13.97 -19.52
C THR A 286 -16.62 -15.28 -18.75
N ILE A 287 -16.19 -16.37 -19.40
CA ILE A 287 -16.12 -17.69 -18.78
C ILE A 287 -15.07 -17.70 -17.66
N PHE A 288 -13.92 -17.08 -17.88
CA PHE A 288 -12.87 -16.99 -16.86
C PHE A 288 -13.37 -16.26 -15.61
N LYS A 289 -14.04 -15.11 -15.77
CA LYS A 289 -14.65 -14.38 -14.65
C LYS A 289 -15.70 -15.21 -13.91
N GLN A 290 -16.58 -15.90 -14.63
CA GLN A 290 -17.55 -16.80 -13.99
C GLN A 290 -16.90 -17.93 -13.17
N LEU A 291 -15.76 -18.44 -13.64
CA LEU A 291 -15.00 -19.46 -12.91
C LEU A 291 -14.32 -18.87 -11.67
N LEU A 292 -13.76 -17.66 -11.77
CA LEU A 292 -13.20 -16.92 -10.63
C LEU A 292 -14.28 -16.59 -9.58
N ASP A 293 -15.43 -16.07 -9.99
CA ASP A 293 -16.53 -15.73 -9.08
C ASP A 293 -17.03 -16.96 -8.30
N LYS A 294 -16.99 -18.14 -8.92
CA LYS A 294 -17.35 -19.41 -8.26
C LYS A 294 -16.24 -19.99 -7.39
N SER A 295 -15.00 -19.55 -7.59
CA SER A 295 -13.83 -20.12 -6.92
C SER A 295 -13.69 -19.72 -5.47
N ASN A 296 -14.30 -18.59 -5.10
CA ASN A 296 -14.16 -17.91 -3.82
C ASN A 296 -12.68 -17.74 -3.41
N ILE A 297 -11.75 -17.64 -4.37
CA ILE A 297 -10.33 -17.39 -4.10
C ILE A 297 -10.15 -16.11 -3.26
N ASN A 298 -11.03 -15.13 -3.44
CA ASN A 298 -11.02 -13.82 -2.82
C ASN A 298 -11.61 -13.79 -1.39
N GLU A 299 -12.28 -14.85 -0.93
CA GLU A 299 -12.97 -14.90 0.37
C GLU A 299 -12.18 -15.65 1.47
N GLU A 300 -10.91 -16.02 1.22
CA GLU A 300 -10.05 -16.83 2.11
C GLU A 300 -8.61 -16.30 2.23
#